data_AF-A0A3B1DEF6-F1
#
_entry.id   AF-A0A3B1DEF6-F1
#
_cell.length_a   1.000
_cell.length_b   1.000
_cell.length_c   1.000
_cell.angle_alpha   90.00
_cell.angle_beta   90.00
_cell.angle_gamma   90.00
#
_symmetry.space_group_name_H-M   'P 1'
#
loop_
_entity.id
_entity.type
_entity.pdbx_description
1 polymer ?
#
loop_
_entity_poly.entity_id
_entity_poly.type
_entity_poly.pdbx_seq_one_letter_code
_entity_poly.pdbx_strand_id
1 'polypeptide(L)'
;ELARAPLDSRLVTVYIGQKAGGEVEGYAFLEQHLIRTKPETLMVVVDPKGKVGAVYVLAFFEPPEYLPSKRWIKQFIGRGLSSELQIGREIQGITGATLSTRAILKAVRRALAVHKVMILPEERQ
;
A
#
# COMPACT_ATOMS: atom_id res chain seq x y z
N GLU A 1 1.25 12.55 9.33
CA GLU A 1 -0.22 12.62 9.50
C GLU A 1 -1.02 12.04 8.33
N LEU A 2 -0.69 12.33 7.06
CA LEU A 2 -1.44 11.89 5.87
C LEU A 2 -1.66 10.37 5.74
N ALA A 3 -0.58 9.59 5.90
CA ALA A 3 -0.66 8.12 5.83
C ALA A 3 -1.47 7.52 6.99
N ARG A 4 -1.64 8.23 8.12
CA ARG A 4 -2.14 7.67 9.40
C ARG A 4 -1.43 6.35 9.78
N ALA A 5 -0.15 6.24 9.43
CA ALA A 5 0.74 5.12 9.70
C ALA A 5 2.16 5.67 9.96
N PRO A 6 2.93 5.07 10.89
CA PRO A 6 4.31 5.48 11.11
C PRO A 6 5.17 5.13 9.89
N LEU A 7 6.16 5.97 9.60
CA LEU A 7 7.26 5.67 8.68
C LEU A 7 8.43 5.16 9.51
N ASP A 8 8.85 3.93 9.26
CA ASP A 8 9.91 3.28 10.04
C ASP A 8 11.33 3.69 9.58
N SER A 9 11.43 4.42 8.46
CA SER A 9 12.68 4.93 7.89
C SER A 9 12.48 6.30 7.22
N ARG A 10 13.54 7.10 7.14
CA ARG A 10 13.59 8.35 6.37
C ARG A 10 13.91 8.13 4.88
N LEU A 11 14.27 6.91 4.50
CA LEU A 11 14.55 6.53 3.12
C LEU A 11 13.38 5.72 2.56
N VAL A 12 12.87 6.11 1.40
CA VAL A 12 11.85 5.36 0.66
C VAL A 12 12.37 5.11 -0.75
N THR A 13 12.38 3.84 -1.16
CA THR A 13 12.71 3.45 -2.53
C THR A 13 11.42 3.36 -3.35
N VAL A 14 11.39 4.03 -4.50
CA VAL A 14 10.28 4.00 -5.44
C VAL A 14 10.78 3.47 -6.77
N TYR A 15 10.07 2.49 -7.32
CA TYR A 15 10.34 1.96 -8.66
C TYR A 15 9.36 2.57 -9.64
N ILE A 16 9.83 3.06 -10.79
CA ILE A 16 9.00 3.70 -11.81
C ILE A 16 8.81 2.71 -12.97
N GLY A 17 7.57 2.33 -13.24
CA GLY A 17 7.21 1.55 -14.42
C GLY A 17 7.01 2.48 -15.61
N GLN A 18 7.71 2.24 -16.70
CA GLN A 18 7.62 3.04 -17.92
C GLN A 18 7.42 2.14 -19.13
N LYS A 19 6.61 2.60 -20.09
CA LYS A 19 6.50 1.97 -21.40
C LYS A 19 7.69 2.35 -22.29
N ALA A 20 7.84 1.61 -23.38
CA ALA A 20 8.69 2.04 -24.49
C ALA A 20 8.25 3.45 -24.93
N GLY A 21 9.18 4.41 -24.88
CA GLY A 21 8.91 5.83 -25.14
C GLY A 21 8.85 6.73 -23.91
N GLY A 22 9.01 6.20 -22.69
CA GLY A 22 9.18 6.98 -21.46
C GLY A 22 7.86 7.42 -20.79
N GLU A 23 6.71 6.99 -21.30
CA GLU A 23 5.41 7.20 -20.62
C GLU A 23 5.41 6.41 -19.30
N VAL A 24 5.24 7.12 -18.18
CA VAL A 24 5.12 6.49 -16.86
C VAL A 24 3.76 5.82 -16.72
N GLU A 25 3.78 4.51 -16.47
CA GLU A 25 2.58 3.68 -16.28
C GLU A 25 2.21 3.51 -14.81
N GLY A 26 3.18 3.69 -13.90
CA GLY A 26 2.91 3.67 -12.46
C GLY A 26 4.16 3.62 -11.61
N TYR A 27 3.94 3.56 -10.30
CA TYR A 27 4.97 3.59 -9.27
C TYR A 27 4.78 2.40 -8.34
N ALA A 28 5.84 1.64 -8.09
CA ALA A 28 5.83 0.53 -7.16
C ALA A 28 6.63 0.86 -5.89
N PHE A 29 6.03 0.54 -4.76
CA PHE A 29 6.58 0.72 -3.43
C PHE A 29 6.77 -0.65 -2.79
N LEU A 30 7.99 -0.94 -2.35
CA LEU A 30 8.30 -2.15 -1.59
C LEU A 30 8.27 -1.82 -0.09
N GLU A 31 7.34 -2.45 0.62
CA GLU A 31 7.09 -2.21 2.03
C GLU A 31 7.34 -3.50 2.80
N GLN A 32 8.40 -3.52 3.60
CA GLN A 32 8.72 -4.63 4.49
C GLN A 32 8.52 -4.20 5.95
N HIS A 33 7.76 -4.99 6.71
CA HIS A 33 7.49 -4.69 8.11
C HIS A 33 7.08 -5.94 8.89
N LEU A 34 7.19 -5.89 10.22
CA LEU A 34 6.68 -6.93 11.11
C LEU A 34 5.17 -6.81 11.24
N ILE A 35 4.48 -7.96 11.24
CA ILE A 35 3.03 -8.00 11.51
C ILE A 35 2.79 -8.16 13.02
N ARG A 36 3.08 -9.35 13.57
CA ARG A 36 3.01 -9.64 15.00
C ARG A 36 4.37 -10.06 15.52
N THR A 37 4.94 -11.11 14.93
CA THR A 37 6.26 -11.65 15.28
C THR A 37 7.16 -11.85 14.07
N LYS A 38 6.58 -11.99 12.87
CA LYS A 38 7.32 -12.28 11.64
C LYS A 38 7.09 -11.20 10.57
N PRO A 39 8.03 -11.02 9.63
CA PRO A 39 7.91 -10.00 8.61
C PRO A 39 6.94 -10.40 7.49
N GLU A 40 6.42 -9.38 6.81
CA GLU A 40 5.86 -9.48 5.47
C GLU A 40 6.51 -8.45 4.55
N THR A 41 6.54 -8.76 3.24
CA THR A 41 6.97 -7.85 2.19
C THR A 41 5.84 -7.69 1.19
N LEU A 42 5.44 -6.45 0.98
CA LEU A 42 4.38 -6.06 0.05
C LEU A 42 4.95 -5.23 -1.09
N MET A 43 4.38 -5.39 -2.27
CA MET A 43 4.51 -4.43 -3.37
C MET A 43 3.18 -3.74 -3.58
N VAL A 44 3.16 -2.43 -3.41
CA VAL A 44 1.99 -1.59 -3.70
C VAL A 44 2.26 -0.82 -4.98
N VAL A 45 1.42 -1.01 -5.98
CA VAL A 45 1.49 -0.28 -7.25
C VAL A 45 0.45 0.82 -7.24
N VAL A 46 0.90 2.05 -7.49
CA VAL A 46 0.08 3.25 -7.56
C VAL A 46 0.15 3.79 -8.99
N ASP A 47 -1.00 4.07 -9.58
CA ASP A 47 -1.08 4.68 -10.91
C ASP A 47 -0.68 6.17 -10.85
N PRO A 48 -0.42 6.82 -12.00
CA PRO A 48 -0.06 8.23 -12.03
C PRO A 48 -1.12 9.19 -11.44
N LYS A 49 -2.36 8.73 -11.27
CA LYS A 49 -3.46 9.50 -10.68
C LYS A 49 -3.54 9.33 -9.15
N GLY A 50 -2.60 8.61 -8.54
CA GLY A 50 -2.59 8.35 -7.10
C GLY A 50 -3.66 7.36 -6.64
N LYS A 51 -4.06 6.43 -7.51
CA LYS A 51 -4.94 5.30 -7.16
C LYS A 51 -4.14 4.01 -7.11
N VAL A 52 -4.54 3.08 -6.26
CA VAL A 52 -3.92 1.76 -6.20
C VAL A 52 -4.25 0.99 -7.48
N GLY A 53 -3.25 0.64 -8.27
CA GLY A 53 -3.39 -0.26 -9.41
C GLY A 53 -3.34 -1.73 -8.98
N ALA A 54 -2.43 -2.07 -8.07
CA ALA A 54 -2.29 -3.43 -7.56
C ALA A 54 -1.64 -3.47 -6.18
N VAL A 55 -1.86 -4.57 -5.46
CA VAL A 55 -1.15 -4.90 -4.22
C VAL A 55 -0.76 -6.38 -4.29
N TYR A 56 0.51 -6.67 -4.05
CA TYR A 56 1.05 -8.02 -4.04
C TYR A 56 1.70 -8.31 -2.70
N VAL A 57 1.42 -9.50 -2.16
CA VAL A 57 2.18 -10.06 -1.05
C VAL A 57 3.34 -10.84 -1.68
N LEU A 58 4.56 -10.33 -1.53
CA LEU A 58 5.77 -10.95 -2.09
C LEU A 58 6.35 -12.00 -1.15
N ALA A 59 6.28 -11.74 0.16
CA ALA A 59 6.69 -12.67 1.20
C ALA A 59 5.79 -12.50 2.42
N PHE A 60 5.43 -13.62 3.06
CA PHE A 60 4.61 -13.64 4.27
C PHE A 60 5.04 -14.80 5.14
N PHE A 61 5.51 -14.51 6.35
CA PHE A 61 6.12 -15.52 7.22
C PHE A 61 5.27 -15.87 8.45
N GLU A 62 4.20 -15.12 8.73
CA GLU A 62 3.18 -15.49 9.72
C GLU A 62 2.42 -16.77 9.30
N PRO A 63 1.71 -17.43 10.22
CA PRO A 63 0.90 -18.60 9.89
C PRO A 63 -0.03 -18.36 8.67
N PRO A 64 -0.08 -19.28 7.69
CA PRO A 64 -0.80 -19.07 6.43
C PRO A 64 -2.28 -18.73 6.56
N GLU A 65 -2.95 -19.14 7.64
CA GLU A 65 -4.33 -18.79 7.95
C GLU A 65 -4.57 -17.28 8.15
N TYR A 66 -3.50 -16.51 8.42
CA TYR A 66 -3.54 -15.06 8.52
C TYR A 66 -3.18 -14.33 7.21
N LEU A 67 -2.83 -15.07 6.15
CA LEU A 67 -2.52 -14.51 4.85
C LEU A 67 -3.82 -14.04 4.17
N PRO A 68 -3.95 -12.74 3.85
CA PRO A 68 -5.16 -12.26 3.21
C PRO A 68 -5.35 -12.82 1.80
N SER A 69 -6.58 -13.23 1.49
CA SER A 69 -6.89 -13.77 0.17
C SER A 69 -6.73 -12.72 -0.94
N LYS A 70 -6.44 -13.16 -2.17
CA LYS A 70 -6.43 -12.28 -3.35
C LYS A 70 -7.73 -11.49 -3.51
N ARG A 71 -8.88 -12.09 -3.18
CA ARG A 71 -10.19 -11.42 -3.21
C ARG A 71 -10.24 -10.26 -2.21
N TRP A 72 -9.74 -10.47 -0.99
CA TRP A 72 -9.71 -9.42 0.01
C TRP A 72 -8.78 -8.27 -0.41
N ILE A 73 -7.60 -8.59 -0.94
CA ILE A 73 -6.62 -7.60 -1.43
C ILE A 73 -7.21 -6.71 -2.55
N LYS A 74 -8.07 -7.26 -3.42
CA LYS A 74 -8.70 -6.49 -4.51
C LYS A 74 -9.53 -5.29 -4.03
N GLN A 75 -9.91 -5.21 -2.75
CA GLN A 75 -10.63 -4.06 -2.19
C GLN A 75 -9.85 -2.73 -2.29
N PHE A 76 -8.51 -2.80 -2.38
CA PHE A 76 -7.68 -1.61 -2.53
C PHE A 76 -7.68 -1.04 -3.94
N ILE A 77 -7.96 -1.86 -4.97
CA ILE A 77 -7.82 -1.44 -6.38
C ILE A 77 -8.75 -0.25 -6.67
N GLY A 78 -8.21 0.78 -7.31
CA GLY A 78 -8.90 2.03 -7.62
C GLY A 78 -9.10 2.97 -6.43
N ARG A 79 -8.72 2.57 -5.21
CA ARG A 79 -8.77 3.45 -4.02
C ARG A 79 -7.61 4.44 -4.05
N GLY A 80 -7.86 5.66 -3.59
CA GLY A 80 -6.83 6.67 -3.37
C GLY A 80 -6.71 7.00 -1.88
N LEU A 81 -5.76 7.87 -1.51
CA LEU A 81 -5.62 8.28 -0.13
C LEU A 81 -6.81 9.12 0.32
N SER A 82 -7.55 8.64 1.32
CA SER A 82 -8.68 9.35 1.93
C SER A 82 -8.74 9.08 3.45
N SER A 83 -9.59 9.82 4.16
CA SER A 83 -9.96 9.51 5.55
C SER A 83 -10.77 8.22 5.67
N GLU A 84 -11.46 7.84 4.59
CA GLU A 84 -12.39 6.72 4.52
C GLU A 84 -11.69 5.39 4.21
N LEU A 85 -10.46 5.43 3.71
CA LEU A 85 -9.60 4.26 3.46
C LEU A 85 -9.12 3.66 4.80
N GLN A 86 -10.03 2.99 5.50
CA GLN A 86 -9.82 2.35 6.79
C GLN A 86 -10.71 1.12 6.96
N ILE A 87 -10.32 0.24 7.90
CA ILE A 87 -11.08 -0.98 8.21
C ILE A 87 -12.46 -0.61 8.76
N GLY A 88 -13.50 -1.29 8.29
CA GLY A 88 -14.90 -1.04 8.67
C GLY A 88 -15.55 0.11 7.91
N ARG A 89 -14.82 0.74 6.99
CA ARG A 89 -15.36 1.72 6.02
C ARG A 89 -15.16 1.20 4.60
N GLU A 90 -14.18 1.72 3.88
CA GLU A 90 -13.91 1.27 2.51
C GLU A 90 -13.28 -0.12 2.43
N ILE A 91 -12.66 -0.59 3.52
CA ILE A 91 -11.97 -1.88 3.58
C ILE A 91 -12.62 -2.76 4.65
N GLN A 92 -12.99 -3.99 4.29
CA GLN A 92 -13.50 -4.96 5.26
C GLN A 92 -12.34 -5.55 6.08
N GLY A 93 -12.58 -5.88 7.34
CA GLY A 93 -11.63 -6.64 8.15
C GLY A 93 -11.67 -8.14 7.85
N ILE A 94 -10.61 -8.86 8.22
CA ILE A 94 -10.61 -10.33 8.25
C ILE A 94 -10.68 -10.80 9.71
N THR A 95 -11.69 -11.59 10.04
CA THR A 95 -11.85 -12.20 11.37
C THR A 95 -10.63 -13.06 11.70
N GLY A 96 -10.07 -12.90 12.90
CA GLY A 96 -8.87 -13.62 13.34
C GLY A 96 -7.55 -13.12 12.74
N ALA A 97 -7.56 -12.29 11.69
CA ALA A 97 -6.37 -11.76 11.03
C ALA A 97 -6.30 -10.22 11.09
N THR A 98 -6.70 -9.63 12.21
CA THR A 98 -6.77 -8.16 12.38
C THR A 98 -5.41 -7.49 12.22
N LEU A 99 -4.33 -8.12 12.69
CA LEU A 99 -2.98 -7.56 12.57
C LEU A 99 -2.52 -7.52 11.12
N SER A 100 -2.63 -8.62 10.37
CA SER A 100 -2.32 -8.65 8.93
C SER A 100 -3.18 -7.64 8.14
N THR A 101 -4.48 -7.61 8.42
CA THR A 101 -5.40 -6.64 7.79
C THR A 101 -4.93 -5.18 7.99
N ARG A 102 -4.53 -4.84 9.22
CA ARG A 102 -4.04 -3.49 9.57
C ARG A 102 -2.67 -3.20 8.97
N ALA A 103 -1.78 -4.20 8.94
CA ALA A 103 -0.43 -4.11 8.40
C ALA A 103 -0.48 -3.75 6.90
N ILE A 104 -1.21 -4.52 6.10
CA ILE A 104 -1.41 -4.25 4.67
C ILE A 104 -2.07 -2.89 4.43
N LEU A 105 -3.13 -2.54 5.19
CA LEU A 105 -3.76 -1.22 5.05
C LEU A 105 -2.77 -0.08 5.28
N LYS A 106 -1.94 -0.18 6.31
CA LYS A 106 -0.93 0.85 6.62
C LYS A 106 0.10 0.98 5.50
N ALA A 107 0.60 -0.13 4.98
CA ALA A 107 1.54 -0.14 3.86
C ALA A 107 0.93 0.53 2.60
N VAL A 108 -0.31 0.20 2.25
CA VAL A 108 -1.03 0.84 1.13
C VAL A 108 -1.18 2.35 1.35
N ARG A 109 -1.57 2.76 2.56
CA ARG A 109 -1.70 4.19 2.89
C ARG A 109 -0.37 4.93 2.86
N ARG A 110 0.75 4.30 3.26
CA ARG A 110 2.09 4.86 3.13
C ARG A 110 2.47 5.07 1.67
N ALA A 111 2.34 4.05 0.83
CA ALA A 111 2.62 4.15 -0.60
C ALA A 111 1.84 5.31 -1.27
N LEU A 112 0.53 5.40 -0.99
CA LEU A 112 -0.30 6.48 -1.52
C LEU A 112 0.11 7.87 -0.99
N ALA A 113 0.51 7.97 0.29
CA ALA A 113 0.96 9.22 0.88
C ALA A 113 2.31 9.66 0.32
N VAL A 114 3.26 8.74 0.16
CA VAL A 114 4.56 9.03 -0.46
C VAL A 114 4.35 9.47 -1.90
N HIS A 115 3.52 8.76 -2.69
CA HIS A 115 3.17 9.18 -4.05
C HIS A 115 2.59 10.61 -4.07
N LYS A 116 1.66 10.91 -3.15
CA LYS A 116 1.03 12.23 -3.09
C LYS A 116 2.01 13.36 -2.77
N VAL A 117 2.99 13.12 -1.90
CA VAL A 117 3.92 14.16 -1.43
C VAL A 117 5.16 14.28 -2.31
N MET A 118 5.70 13.16 -2.79
CA MET A 118 7.02 13.13 -3.43
C MET A 118 6.96 13.09 -4.96
N ILE A 119 5.81 12.74 -5.54
CA ILE A 119 5.70 12.41 -6.97
C ILE A 119 4.70 13.32 -7.68
N LEU A 120 3.51 13.53 -7.09
CA LEU A 120 2.60 14.53 -7.63
C LEU A 120 3.20 15.92 -7.36
N PRO A 121 3.35 16.78 -8.39
CA PRO A 121 3.74 18.17 -8.16
C PRO A 121 2.69 18.79 -7.24
N GLU A 122 3.13 19.50 -6.20
CA GLU A 122 2.24 20.40 -5.46
C GLU A 122 1.59 21.30 -6.51
N GLU A 123 0.27 21.20 -6.68
CA GLU A 123 -0.49 22.36 -7.11
C GLU A 123 -0.20 23.41 -6.05
N ARG A 124 0.78 24.28 -6.36
CA ARG A 124 1.06 25.49 -5.61
C ARG A 124 -0.26 26.26 -5.56
N GLN A 125 -0.98 26.12 -4.46
CA GLN A 125 -2.01 27.05 -4.06
C GLN A 125 -1.37 28.38 -3.67
#